data_AF-A1RWB3-F1
#
_entry.id   AF-A1RWB3-F1
#
_cell.length_a   1.000
_cell.length_b   1.000
_cell.length_c   1.000
_cell.angle_alpha   90.00
_cell.angle_beta   90.00
_cell.angle_gamma   90.00
#
_symmetry.space_group_name_H-M   'P 1'
#
loop_
_entity.id
_entity.type
_entity.pdbx_description
1 polymer ?
#
loop_
_entity_poly.entity_id
_entity_poly.type
_entity_poly.pdbx_seq_one_letter_code
_entity_poly.pdbx_strand_id
1 'polypeptide(L)'
;MENVGRDVKALMRKLLLNSNAFFSNGYLNSEGRKVFEEMARFLVYEKPFLKRRIRRVRKEGSLEEVVRLAESILGEEAVSEILRSQHQGPYAVKGSPDEALASLQAPGCSTRLTDKIPSSPK
;
A
#
# COMPACT_ATOMS: atom_id res chain seq x y z
N MET A 1 18.84 12.52 -16.15
CA MET A 1 17.55 12.58 -15.43
C MET A 1 17.31 14.02 -15.02
N GLU A 2 16.27 14.64 -15.56
CA GLU A 2 15.92 16.03 -15.24
C GLU A 2 15.66 16.19 -13.73
N ASN A 3 16.46 17.01 -13.06
CA ASN A 3 16.42 17.19 -11.61
C ASN A 3 15.10 17.83 -11.17
N VAL A 4 14.23 17.03 -10.54
CA VAL A 4 13.12 17.53 -9.73
C VAL A 4 13.68 17.93 -8.36
N GLY A 5 13.21 19.06 -7.84
CA GLY A 5 13.63 19.63 -6.56
C GLY A 5 13.55 18.62 -5.40
N ARG A 6 14.48 18.75 -4.46
CA ARG A 6 14.56 17.87 -3.28
C ARG A 6 13.26 17.91 -2.46
N ASP A 7 12.67 19.09 -2.32
CA ASP A 7 11.47 19.32 -1.50
C ASP A 7 10.24 18.66 -2.11
N VAL A 8 10.09 18.72 -3.44
CA VAL A 8 9.02 18.03 -4.17
C VAL A 8 9.09 16.52 -3.93
N LYS A 9 10.30 15.94 -4.03
CA LYS A 9 10.50 14.50 -3.77
C LYS A 9 10.19 14.15 -2.32
N ALA A 10 10.59 15.00 -1.36
CA ALA A 10 10.32 14.79 0.06
C ALA A 10 8.82 14.85 0.36
N LEU A 11 8.09 15.83 -0.18
CA LEU A 11 6.64 15.96 -0.04
C LEU A 11 5.90 14.78 -0.66
N MET A 12 6.29 14.35 -1.86
CA MET A 12 5.69 13.17 -2.51
C MET A 12 5.90 11.90 -1.67
N ARG A 13 7.13 11.67 -1.18
CA ARG A 13 7.43 10.53 -0.30
C ARG A 13 6.62 10.59 1.00
N LYS A 14 6.50 11.76 1.62
CA LYS A 14 5.70 11.96 2.84
C LYS A 14 4.23 11.59 2.61
N LEU A 15 3.69 12.00 1.47
CA LEU A 15 2.30 11.75 1.08
C LEU A 15 2.06 10.25 0.87
N LEU A 16 2.97 9.58 0.15
CA LEU A 16 2.88 8.14 -0.10
C LEU A 16 3.08 7.33 1.18
N LEU A 17 4.13 7.60 1.98
CA LEU A 17 4.49 6.84 3.20
C LEU A 17 3.42 6.91 4.30
N ASN A 18 2.69 8.01 4.38
CA ASN A 18 1.62 8.19 5.38
C ASN A 18 0.25 8.19 4.70
N SER A 19 0.04 7.24 3.78
CA SER A 19 -1.18 7.15 2.98
C SER A 19 -2.43 7.13 3.86
N ASN A 20 -2.41 6.39 4.96
CA ASN A 20 -3.51 6.33 5.94
C ASN A 20 -3.87 7.68 6.59
N ALA A 21 -2.93 8.63 6.67
CA ALA A 21 -3.16 9.94 7.28
C ALA A 21 -3.63 10.99 6.26
N PHE A 22 -3.21 10.87 5.01
CA PHE A 22 -3.47 11.85 3.96
C PHE A 22 -4.58 11.45 2.98
N PHE A 23 -4.97 10.17 2.99
CA PHE A 23 -6.06 9.64 2.18
C PHE A 23 -7.19 9.12 3.07
N SER A 24 -8.42 9.40 2.65
CA SER A 24 -9.65 8.84 3.22
C SER A 24 -10.45 8.24 2.08
N ASN A 25 -10.84 6.97 2.21
CA ASN A 25 -11.59 6.23 1.19
C ASN A 25 -10.93 6.25 -0.21
N GLY A 26 -9.59 6.24 -0.26
CA GLY A 26 -8.83 6.27 -1.53
C GLY A 26 -8.69 7.66 -2.18
N TYR A 27 -9.15 8.72 -1.52
CA TYR A 27 -9.05 10.10 -2.00
C TYR A 27 -8.30 11.00 -1.02
N LEU A 28 -7.63 12.03 -1.53
CA LEU A 28 -6.95 13.04 -0.70
C LEU A 28 -7.95 13.75 0.22
N ASN A 29 -7.69 13.67 1.52
CA ASN A 29 -8.41 14.45 2.52
C ASN A 29 -7.89 15.91 2.55
N SER A 30 -8.42 16.73 3.45
CA SER A 30 -8.04 18.14 3.58
C SER A 30 -6.54 18.33 3.84
N GLU A 31 -5.93 17.49 4.68
CA GLU A 31 -4.50 17.55 4.98
C GLU A 31 -3.65 17.09 3.81
N GLY A 32 -4.03 16.00 3.14
CA GLY A 32 -3.38 15.50 1.95
C GLY A 32 -3.42 16.52 0.81
N ARG A 33 -4.55 17.24 0.65
CA ARG A 33 -4.68 18.34 -0.33
C ARG A 33 -3.74 19.50 -0.02
N LYS A 34 -3.53 19.88 1.25
CA LYS A 34 -2.57 20.93 1.61
C LYS A 34 -1.15 20.55 1.19
N VAL A 35 -0.71 19.35 1.55
CA VAL A 35 0.62 18.82 1.18
C VAL A 35 0.77 18.73 -0.34
N PHE A 36 -0.26 18.24 -1.03
CA PHE A 36 -0.27 18.15 -2.48
C PHE A 36 -0.17 19.53 -3.14
N GLU A 37 -0.92 20.53 -2.66
CA GLU A 37 -0.89 21.88 -3.23
C GLU A 37 0.45 22.57 -3.04
N GLU A 38 1.09 22.37 -1.88
CA GLU A 38 2.44 22.87 -1.62
C GLU A 38 3.44 22.30 -2.64
N MET A 39 3.44 20.98 -2.83
CA MET A 39 4.25 20.30 -3.85
C MET A 39 3.92 20.76 -5.28
N ALA A 40 2.63 20.92 -5.59
CA ALA A 40 2.15 21.33 -6.91
C ALA A 40 2.63 22.73 -7.29
N ARG A 41 2.77 23.66 -6.32
CA ARG A 41 3.33 24.99 -6.58
C ARG A 41 4.73 24.90 -7.17
N PHE A 42 5.60 24.09 -6.59
CA PHE A 42 6.96 23.89 -7.10
C PHE A 42 6.97 23.18 -8.46
N LEU A 43 6.19 22.09 -8.60
CA LEU A 43 6.12 21.30 -9.83
C LEU A 43 5.66 22.09 -11.05
N VAL A 44 4.77 23.07 -10.89
CA VAL A 44 4.26 23.89 -12.00
C VAL A 44 5.37 24.74 -12.63
N TYR A 45 6.37 25.15 -11.85
CA TYR A 45 7.54 25.90 -12.32
C TYR A 45 8.64 24.98 -12.85
N GLU A 46 8.95 23.89 -12.13
CA GLU A 46 10.02 22.98 -12.52
C GLU A 46 9.67 22.13 -13.76
N LYS A 47 8.41 21.70 -13.88
CA LYS A 47 7.97 20.67 -14.83
C LYS A 47 6.62 21.04 -15.45
N PRO A 48 6.59 22.02 -16.37
CA PRO A 48 5.34 22.50 -16.94
C PRO A 48 4.57 21.43 -17.73
N PHE A 49 5.23 20.38 -18.23
CA PHE A 49 4.56 19.27 -18.91
C PHE A 49 3.62 18.47 -17.99
N LEU A 50 3.88 18.47 -16.68
CA LEU A 50 3.04 17.79 -15.69
C LEU A 50 1.76 18.57 -15.35
N LYS A 51 1.61 19.82 -15.81
CA LYS A 51 0.45 20.69 -15.47
C LYS A 51 -0.90 20.01 -15.71
N ARG A 52 -1.04 19.24 -16.80
CA ARG A 52 -2.28 18.51 -17.10
C ARG A 52 -2.58 17.44 -16.04
N ARG A 53 -1.56 16.69 -15.63
CA ARG A 53 -1.70 15.64 -14.61
C ARG A 53 -1.96 16.25 -13.22
N ILE A 54 -1.29 17.34 -12.87
CA ILE A 54 -1.55 18.09 -11.63
C ILE A 54 -3.01 18.57 -11.58
N ARG A 55 -3.52 19.15 -12.67
CA ARG A 55 -4.94 19.57 -12.73
C ARG A 55 -5.90 18.41 -12.53
N ARG A 56 -5.58 17.23 -13.07
CA ARG A 56 -6.38 16.02 -12.87
C ARG A 56 -6.39 15.58 -11.41
N VAL A 57 -5.22 15.52 -10.77
CA VAL A 57 -5.11 15.20 -9.34
C VAL A 57 -5.84 16.24 -8.48
N ARG A 58 -5.82 17.53 -8.82
CA ARG A 58 -6.60 18.56 -8.10
C ARG A 58 -8.11 18.29 -8.14
N LYS A 59 -8.60 17.89 -9.31
CA LYS A 59 -10.03 17.63 -9.55
C LYS A 59 -10.48 16.34 -8.89
N GLU A 60 -9.77 15.24 -9.14
CA GLU A 60 -10.17 13.90 -8.72
C GLU A 60 -9.64 13.56 -7.33
N GLY A 61 -8.36 13.84 -7.07
CA GLY A 61 -7.70 13.56 -5.79
C GLY A 61 -7.57 12.07 -5.46
N SER A 62 -7.72 11.17 -6.44
CA SER A 62 -7.64 9.73 -6.22
C SER A 62 -6.19 9.28 -5.96
N LEU A 63 -6.03 8.22 -5.16
CA LEU A 63 -4.74 7.59 -4.90
C LEU A 63 -4.05 7.16 -6.20
N GLU A 64 -4.81 6.60 -7.15
CA GLU A 64 -4.28 6.17 -8.45
C GLU A 64 -3.64 7.32 -9.24
N GLU A 65 -4.29 8.48 -9.32
CA GLU A 65 -3.75 9.63 -10.02
C GLU A 65 -2.53 10.22 -9.30
N VAL A 66 -2.51 10.15 -7.96
CA VAL A 66 -1.33 10.55 -7.16
C VAL A 66 -0.16 9.60 -7.43
N VAL A 67 -0.39 8.29 -7.48
CA VAL A 67 0.64 7.28 -7.77
C VAL A 67 1.20 7.48 -9.18
N ARG A 68 0.34 7.66 -10.19
CA ARG A 68 0.77 7.98 -11.58
C ARG A 68 1.60 9.27 -11.67
N LEU A 69 1.30 10.25 -10.84
CA LEU A 69 2.11 11.47 -10.75
C LEU A 69 3.44 11.19 -10.05
N ALA A 70 3.44 10.38 -8.98
CA ALA A 70 4.63 10.00 -8.25
C ALA A 70 5.63 9.21 -9.10
N GLU A 71 5.17 8.29 -9.94
CA GLU A 71 5.99 7.54 -10.89
C GLU A 71 6.75 8.48 -11.83
N SER A 72 6.09 9.56 -12.27
CA SER A 72 6.71 10.56 -13.15
C SER A 72 7.78 11.42 -12.45
N ILE A 73 7.78 11.47 -11.11
CA ILE A 73 8.65 12.33 -10.29
C ILE A 73 9.81 11.53 -9.67
N LEU A 74 9.50 10.37 -9.09
CA LEU A 74 10.43 9.53 -8.33
C LEU A 74 10.95 8.33 -9.15
N GLY A 75 10.22 7.94 -10.20
CA GLY A 75 10.43 6.69 -10.92
C GLY A 75 9.54 5.56 -10.38
N GLU A 76 9.19 4.64 -11.27
CA GLU A 76 8.28 3.52 -10.99
C GLU A 76 8.85 2.56 -9.92
N GLU A 77 10.16 2.30 -9.97
CA GLU A 77 10.85 1.43 -9.01
C GLU A 77 10.75 1.97 -7.58
N ALA A 78 11.04 3.25 -7.40
CA ALA A 78 11.01 3.91 -6.09
C ALA A 78 9.59 3.97 -5.52
N VAL A 79 8.57 4.19 -6.35
CA VAL A 79 7.16 4.19 -5.91
C VAL A 79 6.75 2.78 -5.48
N SER A 80 7.12 1.77 -6.26
CA SER A 80 6.83 0.37 -5.96
C SER A 80 7.46 -0.07 -4.63
N GLU A 81 8.69 0.35 -4.35
CA GLU A 81 9.37 0.09 -3.08
C GLU A 81 8.61 0.71 -1.89
N ILE A 82 8.20 1.96 -2.00
CA ILE A 82 7.43 2.65 -0.96
C ILE A 82 6.10 1.94 -0.69
N LEU A 83 5.36 1.56 -1.74
CA LEU A 83 4.08 0.87 -1.58
C LEU A 83 4.22 -0.52 -0.95
N ARG A 84 5.27 -1.27 -1.29
CA ARG A 84 5.57 -2.58 -0.66
C ARG A 84 5.87 -2.42 0.83
N SER A 85 6.60 -1.37 1.21
CA SER A 85 6.94 -1.11 2.61
C SER A 85 5.72 -0.85 3.50
N GLN A 86 4.62 -0.33 2.94
CA GLN A 86 3.39 -0.09 3.69
C GLN A 86 2.61 -1.37 4.04
N HIS A 87 2.72 -2.41 3.23
CA HIS A 87 1.95 -3.64 3.40
C HIS A 87 2.57 -4.60 4.43
N GLN A 88 3.80 -4.33 4.88
CA GLN A 88 4.43 -5.10 5.95
C GLN A 88 4.01 -4.55 7.32
N GLY A 89 2.81 -4.94 7.75
CA GLY A 89 2.40 -4.76 9.15
C GLY A 89 3.28 -5.58 10.11
N PRO A 90 3.26 -5.29 11.43
CA PRO A 90 4.07 -5.99 12.44
C PRO A 90 3.79 -7.50 12.55
N TYR A 91 2.70 -7.97 11.93
CA TYR A 91 2.31 -9.39 11.85
C TYR A 91 2.34 -9.94 10.42
N ALA A 92 3.06 -9.30 9.50
CA ALA A 92 3.21 -9.81 8.14
C ALA A 92 3.87 -11.20 8.19
N VAL A 93 3.07 -12.24 7.89
CA VAL A 93 3.53 -13.61 7.77
C VAL A 93 4.57 -13.64 6.65
N LYS A 94 5.83 -13.85 7.01
CA LYS A 94 6.87 -14.16 6.02
C LYS A 94 6.65 -15.61 5.57
N GLY A 95 5.76 -15.79 4.60
CA GLY A 95 5.50 -17.09 4.01
C GLY A 95 4.63 -16.94 2.79
N SER A 96 5.11 -17.44 1.65
CA SER A 96 4.29 -17.64 0.46
C SER A 96 3.04 -18.47 0.81
N PRO A 97 1.90 -18.24 0.14
CA PRO A 97 0.67 -19.02 0.39
C PRO A 97 0.85 -20.53 0.22
N ASP A 98 1.92 -20.95 -0.48
CA ASP A 98 2.25 -22.35 -0.74
C ASP A 98 2.74 -23.11 0.52
N GLU A 99 3.35 -22.43 1.50
CA GLU A 99 3.85 -23.10 2.72
C GLU A 99 2.74 -23.38 3.75
N ALA A 100 1.66 -22.60 3.73
CA ALA A 100 0.52 -22.78 4.64
C ALA A 100 -0.30 -24.04 4.30
N LEU A 101 -0.41 -24.40 3.02
CA LEU A 101 -1.12 -25.60 2.56
C LEU A 101 -0.37 -26.89 2.92
N ALA A 102 0.96 -26.87 2.95
CA ALA A 102 1.78 -28.01 3.36
C ALA A 102 1.60 -28.36 4.86
N SER A 103 1.20 -27.38 5.68
CA SER A 103 1.02 -27.56 7.13
C SER A 103 -0.28 -28.30 7.51
N LEU A 104 -1.25 -28.40 6.58
CA LEU A 104 -2.54 -29.07 6.79
C LEU A 104 -2.57 -30.52 6.28
N GLN A 105 -1.49 -30.98 5.64
CA GLN A 105 -1.34 -32.36 5.16
C GLN A 105 -0.26 -33.09 5.95
N ALA A 106 -0.46 -33.22 7.26
CA ALA A 106 0.20 -34.28 8.02
C ALA A 106 -0.72 -35.51 8.06
N PRO A 107 -0.42 -36.60 7.32
CA PRO A 107 -1.13 -37.85 7.51
C PRO A 107 -0.55 -38.54 8.75
N GLY A 108 -1.25 -38.50 9.87
CA GLY A 108 -0.86 -39.33 11.00
C GLY A 108 -1.45 -38.93 12.35
N CYS A 109 -2.68 -39.33 12.63
CA CYS A 109 -2.97 -39.92 13.94
C CYS A 109 -4.29 -40.71 13.87
N SER A 110 -4.17 -42.02 13.69
CA SER A 110 -5.26 -42.95 13.92
C SER A 110 -5.41 -43.15 15.42
N THR A 111 -6.37 -42.48 16.06
CA THR A 111 -6.88 -42.93 17.36
C THR A 111 -8.13 -43.76 17.10
N ARG A 112 -7.97 -45.09 17.11
CA ARG A 112 -9.09 -46.02 17.31
C ARG A 112 -9.72 -45.72 18.66
N LEU A 113 -10.85 -45.03 18.68
CA LEU A 113 -11.76 -45.05 19.82
C LEU A 113 -12.70 -46.22 19.64
N THR A 114 -12.29 -47.39 20.13
CA THR A 114 -13.23 -48.46 20.47
C THR A 114 -13.66 -48.26 21.91
N ASP A 115 -14.62 -47.37 22.13
CA ASP A 115 -15.30 -47.31 23.41
C ASP A 115 -16.39 -48.37 23.42
N LYS A 116 -16.09 -49.48 24.11
CA LYS A 116 -17.08 -50.50 24.49
C LYS A 116 -18.10 -49.84 25.41
N ILE A 117 -19.36 -49.80 25.00
CA ILE A 117 -20.50 -49.49 25.85
C ILE A 117 -20.82 -50.74 26.69
N PRO A 118 -20.76 -50.74 28.03
CA PRO A 118 -21.35 -51.81 28.81
C PRO A 118 -22.87 -51.59 28.93
N SER A 119 -23.66 -52.55 28.44
CA SER A 119 -25.11 -52.59 28.68
C SER A 119 -25.39 -52.98 30.13
N SER A 120 -26.18 -52.17 30.83
CA SER A 120 -26.72 -52.52 32.16
C SER A 120 -27.85 -53.53 32.00
N PRO A 121 -27.95 -54.59 32.84
CA PRO A 121 -29.14 -55.44 32.86
C PRO A 121 -30.24 -54.80 33.71
N LYS A 122 -31.50 -55.10 33.34
CA LYS A 122 -32.67 -55.00 34.23
C LYS A 122 -32.86 -56.34 34.93
#